data_AF-A0A2G5QLU7-F1
#
_entry.id   AF-A0A2G5QLU7-F1
#
_cell.length_a   1.000
_cell.length_b   1.000
_cell.length_c   1.000
_cell.angle_alpha   90.00
_cell.angle_beta   90.00
_cell.angle_gamma   90.00
#
_symmetry.space_group_name_H-M   'P 1'
#
loop_
_entity.id
_entity.type
_entity.pdbx_description
1 polymer ?
#
loop_
_entity_poly.entity_id
_entity_poly.type
_entity_poly.pdbx_seq_one_letter_code
_entity_poly.pdbx_strand_id
1 'polypeptide(L)'
;MPAQITALPTPPSTSDPTNFNTRADAFLGQMPTFVTEANALAGEVYGLAVQVTQDKATAVGAASTATAKAALAADQVTLAAGQVTLAGVQAGVATTKASDAAAILTQVQNVAAGISFSTKSVSSNTIGTGPKTWTVDAGESFVEGMPIYVVAHGDPTRFMVGVCTGYAGTILSVAVTQISSAGGTLSNWDISIGGVPGVPGAGFPSGGVAGQFLRKRSGVDFDTEWAVDPASYLFLWQQQGA
;
A
#
# COMPACT_ATOMS: atom_id res chain seq x y z
N MET A 1 24.85 -67.72 -33.81
CA MET A 1 26.30 -67.79 -34.12
C MET A 1 26.45 -67.29 -35.53
N PRO A 2 27.54 -66.56 -35.87
CA PRO A 2 27.73 -66.05 -37.23
C PRO A 2 27.70 -67.22 -38.22
N ALA A 3 27.23 -66.95 -39.43
CA ALA A 3 27.29 -67.89 -40.54
C ALA A 3 28.74 -68.35 -40.71
N GLN A 4 28.94 -69.66 -40.75
CA GLN A 4 30.24 -70.28 -40.93
C GLN A 4 30.22 -71.14 -42.17
N ILE A 5 31.35 -71.17 -42.86
CA ILE A 5 31.57 -72.05 -44.00
C ILE A 5 32.19 -73.34 -43.46
N THR A 6 31.56 -74.46 -43.74
CA THR A 6 32.05 -75.78 -43.39
C THR A 6 33.30 -76.11 -44.23
N ALA A 7 34.31 -76.72 -43.61
CA ALA A 7 35.53 -77.11 -44.31
C ALA A 7 35.24 -78.15 -45.40
N LEU A 8 35.82 -77.95 -46.58
CA LEU A 8 35.66 -78.87 -47.70
C LEU A 8 36.40 -80.20 -47.45
N PRO A 9 35.90 -81.33 -47.98
CA PRO A 9 36.59 -82.62 -47.91
C PRO A 9 37.94 -82.60 -48.62
N THR A 10 38.81 -83.55 -48.29
CA THR A 10 40.12 -83.70 -48.93
C THR A 10 39.98 -83.75 -50.45
N PRO A 11 40.69 -82.89 -51.20
CA PRO A 11 40.54 -82.83 -52.65
C PRO A 11 41.05 -84.11 -53.33
N PRO A 12 40.48 -84.49 -54.48
CA PRO A 12 41.01 -85.57 -55.30
C PRO A 12 42.41 -85.21 -55.84
N SER A 13 43.29 -86.19 -55.95
CA SER A 13 44.66 -86.01 -56.45
C SER A 13 45.04 -87.12 -57.41
N THR A 14 45.59 -86.75 -58.56
CA THR A 14 46.08 -87.70 -59.58
C THR A 14 47.24 -88.57 -59.08
N SER A 15 47.87 -88.19 -57.97
CA SER A 15 48.92 -88.97 -57.30
C SER A 15 48.37 -90.08 -56.40
N ASP A 16 47.04 -90.17 -56.19
CA ASP A 16 46.35 -91.23 -55.44
C ASP A 16 45.16 -91.77 -56.26
N PRO A 17 45.42 -92.55 -57.34
CA PRO A 17 44.39 -92.98 -58.30
C PRO A 17 43.30 -93.84 -57.66
N THR A 18 43.67 -94.63 -56.64
CA THR A 18 42.78 -95.55 -55.93
C THR A 18 41.66 -94.82 -55.21
N ASN A 19 41.89 -93.59 -54.72
CA ASN A 19 40.91 -92.81 -53.97
C ASN A 19 40.34 -91.59 -54.74
N PHE A 20 40.79 -91.36 -55.98
CA PHE A 20 40.47 -90.15 -56.75
C PHE A 20 38.95 -89.94 -56.91
N ASN A 21 38.23 -90.93 -57.45
CA ASN A 21 36.80 -90.80 -57.75
C ASN A 21 35.97 -90.58 -56.47
N THR A 22 36.24 -91.35 -55.41
CA THR A 22 35.55 -91.21 -54.12
C THR A 22 35.74 -89.82 -53.52
N ARG A 23 36.96 -89.25 -53.59
CA ARG A 23 37.23 -87.88 -53.09
C ARG A 23 36.64 -86.82 -54.02
N ALA A 24 36.63 -87.05 -55.34
CA ALA A 24 36.04 -86.13 -56.31
C ALA A 24 34.52 -86.01 -56.10
N ASP A 25 33.83 -87.13 -55.95
CA ASP A 25 32.38 -87.17 -55.70
C ASP A 25 32.05 -86.53 -54.34
N ALA A 26 32.84 -86.80 -53.30
CA ALA A 26 32.68 -86.17 -51.99
C ALA A 26 32.90 -84.65 -52.03
N PHE A 27 33.93 -84.17 -52.74
CA PHE A 27 34.21 -82.74 -52.89
C PHE A 27 33.13 -82.02 -53.69
N LEU A 28 32.73 -82.57 -54.83
CA LEU A 28 31.67 -81.99 -55.68
C LEU A 28 30.31 -82.02 -54.99
N GLY A 29 30.02 -83.07 -54.23
CA GLY A 29 28.82 -83.18 -53.41
C GLY A 29 28.71 -82.10 -52.31
N GLN A 30 29.81 -81.47 -51.89
CA GLN A 30 29.81 -80.41 -50.87
C GLN A 30 29.71 -78.98 -51.45
N MET A 31 29.86 -78.80 -52.77
CA MET A 31 29.76 -77.47 -53.40
C MET A 31 28.41 -76.78 -53.20
N PRO A 32 27.25 -77.48 -53.26
CA PRO A 32 25.95 -76.85 -52.98
C PRO A 32 25.84 -76.33 -51.54
N THR A 33 26.40 -77.06 -50.58
CA THR A 33 26.46 -76.65 -49.16
C THR A 33 27.30 -75.39 -49.00
N PHE A 34 28.49 -75.36 -49.61
CA PHE A 34 29.37 -74.19 -49.61
C PHE A 34 28.68 -72.94 -50.18
N VAL A 35 27.99 -73.06 -51.32
CA VAL A 35 27.24 -71.93 -51.92
C VAL A 35 26.17 -71.42 -50.97
N THR A 36 25.46 -72.33 -50.30
CA THR A 36 24.41 -71.97 -49.33
C THR A 36 24.99 -71.19 -48.15
N GLU A 37 26.06 -71.68 -47.55
CA GLU A 37 26.74 -71.04 -46.41
C GLU A 37 27.38 -69.70 -46.80
N ALA A 38 27.98 -69.61 -48.00
CA ALA A 38 28.56 -68.37 -48.50
C ALA A 38 27.50 -67.28 -48.73
N ASN A 39 26.34 -67.65 -49.28
CA ASN A 39 25.21 -66.73 -49.42
C ASN A 39 24.63 -66.30 -48.07
N ALA A 40 24.58 -67.20 -47.08
CA ALA A 40 24.18 -66.86 -45.72
C ALA A 40 25.13 -65.83 -45.09
N LEU A 41 26.45 -66.04 -45.23
CA LEU A 41 27.46 -65.09 -44.77
C LEU A 41 27.34 -63.73 -45.46
N ALA A 42 27.11 -63.69 -46.78
CA ALA A 42 26.89 -62.44 -47.51
C ALA A 42 25.67 -61.67 -46.98
N GLY A 43 24.59 -62.38 -46.63
CA GLY A 43 23.41 -61.80 -45.99
C GLY A 43 23.71 -61.18 -44.61
N GLU A 44 24.48 -61.88 -43.76
CA GLU A 44 24.89 -61.34 -42.46
C GLU A 44 25.77 -60.09 -42.58
N VAL A 45 26.76 -60.11 -43.49
CA VAL A 45 27.64 -58.97 -43.73
C VAL A 45 26.85 -57.74 -44.21
N TYR A 46 25.88 -57.95 -45.11
CA TYR A 46 24.98 -56.88 -45.54
C TYR A 46 24.13 -56.34 -44.38
N GLY A 47 23.57 -57.22 -43.55
CA GLY A 47 22.82 -56.83 -42.35
C GLY A 47 23.66 -56.02 -41.36
N LEU A 48 24.91 -56.43 -41.12
CA LEU A 48 25.84 -55.72 -40.25
C LEU A 48 26.20 -54.33 -40.82
N ALA A 49 26.42 -54.21 -42.13
CA ALA A 49 26.70 -52.92 -42.77
C ALA A 49 25.52 -51.94 -42.63
N VAL A 50 24.29 -52.45 -42.73
CA VAL A 50 23.07 -51.67 -42.48
C VAL A 50 23.00 -51.25 -41.01
N GLN A 51 23.26 -52.15 -40.06
CA GLN A 51 23.25 -51.83 -38.64
C GLN A 51 24.28 -50.76 -38.28
N VAL A 52 25.51 -50.87 -38.77
CA VAL A 52 26.57 -49.86 -38.55
C VAL A 52 26.14 -48.48 -39.08
N THR A 53 25.42 -48.42 -40.19
CA THR A 53 24.90 -47.16 -40.73
C THR A 53 23.84 -46.55 -39.81
N GLN A 54 22.95 -47.37 -39.24
CA GLN A 54 21.94 -46.93 -38.27
C GLN A 54 22.57 -46.48 -36.95
N ASP A 55 23.54 -47.23 -36.43
CA ASP A 55 24.27 -46.90 -35.21
C ASP A 55 25.03 -45.58 -35.37
N LYS A 56 25.65 -45.36 -36.54
CA LYS A 56 26.28 -44.08 -36.90
C LYS A 56 25.27 -42.93 -36.88
N ALA A 57 24.11 -43.10 -37.51
CA ALA A 57 23.06 -42.07 -37.51
C ALA A 57 22.57 -41.75 -36.09
N THR A 58 22.38 -42.79 -35.27
CA THR A 58 21.99 -42.66 -33.85
C THR A 58 23.05 -41.93 -33.05
N ALA A 59 24.33 -42.24 -33.23
CA ALA A 59 25.45 -41.57 -32.58
C ALA A 59 25.54 -40.08 -32.96
N VAL A 60 25.32 -39.74 -34.24
CA VAL A 60 25.26 -38.34 -34.70
C VAL A 60 24.08 -37.58 -34.08
N GLY A 61 22.91 -38.22 -33.98
CA GLY A 61 21.74 -37.64 -33.31
C GLY A 61 21.96 -37.41 -31.82
N ALA A 62 22.60 -38.37 -31.13
CA ALA A 62 22.97 -38.25 -29.73
C ALA A 62 23.96 -37.11 -29.49
N ALA A 63 24.99 -36.96 -30.35
CA ALA A 63 25.94 -35.85 -30.29
C ALA A 63 25.25 -34.49 -30.47
N SER A 64 24.36 -34.37 -31.45
CA SER A 64 23.60 -33.13 -31.70
C SER A 64 22.71 -32.75 -30.50
N THR A 65 22.06 -33.74 -29.89
CA THR A 65 21.25 -33.56 -28.68
C THR A 65 22.09 -33.11 -27.49
N ALA A 66 23.30 -33.67 -27.32
CA ALA A 66 24.21 -33.28 -26.26
C ALA A 66 24.67 -31.82 -26.42
N THR A 67 25.01 -31.40 -27.64
CA THR A 67 25.36 -30.00 -27.94
C THR A 67 24.20 -29.05 -27.64
N ALA A 68 22.98 -29.41 -28.02
CA ALA A 68 21.79 -28.60 -27.72
C ALA A 68 21.54 -28.47 -26.21
N LYS A 69 21.67 -29.56 -25.45
CA LYS A 69 21.54 -29.55 -23.98
C LYS A 69 22.62 -28.69 -23.31
N ALA A 70 23.86 -28.72 -23.82
CA ALA A 70 24.94 -27.88 -23.31
C ALA A 70 24.65 -26.38 -23.54
N ALA A 71 24.13 -26.01 -24.71
CA ALA A 71 23.73 -24.63 -25.00
C ALA A 71 22.59 -24.17 -24.07
N LEU A 72 21.54 -24.98 -23.91
CA LEU A 72 20.43 -24.67 -22.98
C LEU A 72 20.93 -24.51 -21.54
N ALA A 73 21.88 -25.33 -21.08
CA ALA A 73 22.45 -25.19 -19.76
C ALA A 73 23.22 -23.86 -19.59
N ALA A 74 23.95 -23.43 -20.63
CA ALA A 74 24.63 -22.14 -20.62
C ALA A 74 23.63 -20.96 -20.55
N ASP A 75 22.56 -21.00 -21.35
CA ASP A 75 21.50 -19.98 -21.33
C ASP A 75 20.82 -19.88 -19.95
N GLN A 76 20.59 -21.03 -19.30
CA GLN A 76 20.02 -21.07 -17.95
C GLN A 76 20.93 -20.43 -16.91
N VAL A 77 22.25 -20.59 -17.02
CA VAL A 77 23.21 -19.91 -16.14
C VAL A 77 23.14 -18.39 -16.33
N THR A 78 23.03 -17.91 -17.57
CA THR A 78 22.86 -16.48 -17.86
C THR A 78 21.55 -15.93 -17.30
N LEU A 79 20.45 -16.67 -17.45
CA LEU A 79 19.15 -16.29 -16.89
C LEU A 79 19.21 -16.19 -15.36
N ALA A 80 19.80 -17.20 -14.70
CA ALA A 80 19.96 -17.21 -13.25
C ALA A 80 20.80 -16.02 -12.76
N ALA A 81 21.88 -15.67 -13.46
CA ALA A 81 22.68 -14.48 -13.15
C ALA A 81 21.85 -13.19 -13.24
N GLY A 82 21.03 -13.04 -14.29
CA GLY A 82 20.14 -11.88 -14.45
C GLY A 82 19.10 -11.77 -13.33
N GLN A 83 18.56 -12.91 -12.85
CA GLN A 83 17.63 -12.94 -11.73
C GLN A 83 18.29 -12.48 -10.41
N VAL A 84 19.54 -12.87 -10.17
CA VAL A 84 20.31 -12.41 -9.00
C VAL A 84 20.53 -10.90 -9.04
N THR A 85 20.89 -10.34 -10.20
CA THR A 85 21.04 -8.89 -10.37
C THR A 85 19.71 -8.16 -10.11
N LEU A 86 18.60 -8.66 -10.66
CA LEU A 86 17.27 -8.06 -10.46
C LEU A 86 16.86 -8.08 -8.98
N ALA A 87 17.11 -9.19 -8.28
CA ALA A 87 16.85 -9.29 -6.84
C ALA A 87 17.64 -8.24 -6.03
N GLY A 88 18.92 -8.02 -6.38
CA GLY A 88 19.74 -6.98 -5.76
C GLY A 88 19.18 -5.56 -6.00
N VAL A 89 18.73 -5.26 -7.22
CA VAL A 89 18.09 -3.97 -7.55
C VAL A 89 16.81 -3.78 -6.76
N GLN A 90 15.95 -4.80 -6.68
CA GLN A 90 14.68 -4.72 -5.94
C GLN A 90 14.91 -4.53 -4.43
N ALA A 91 15.94 -5.16 -3.86
CA ALA A 91 16.33 -4.95 -2.46
C ALA A 91 16.77 -3.50 -2.20
N GLY A 92 17.50 -2.90 -3.15
CA GLY A 92 17.86 -1.48 -3.10
C GLY A 92 16.63 -0.56 -3.14
N VAL A 93 15.71 -0.81 -4.07
CA VAL A 93 14.44 -0.06 -4.19
C VAL A 93 13.62 -0.18 -2.91
N ALA A 94 13.53 -1.37 -2.30
CA ALA A 94 12.83 -1.56 -1.04
C ALA A 94 13.45 -0.75 0.10
N THR A 95 14.78 -0.70 0.17
CA THR A 95 15.52 0.12 1.14
C THR A 95 15.20 1.60 0.96
N THR A 96 15.28 2.12 -0.27
CA THR A 96 14.95 3.53 -0.56
C THR A 96 13.51 3.85 -0.18
N LYS A 97 12.54 3.02 -0.56
CA LYS A 97 11.13 3.22 -0.20
C LYS A 97 10.88 3.21 1.30
N ALA A 98 11.62 2.39 2.06
CA ALA A 98 11.55 2.39 3.52
C ALA A 98 12.10 3.70 4.11
N SER A 99 13.22 4.22 3.59
CA SER A 99 13.76 5.53 3.98
C SER A 99 12.81 6.67 3.63
N ASP A 100 12.24 6.67 2.42
CA ASP A 100 11.26 7.68 1.98
C ASP A 100 10.01 7.65 2.89
N ALA A 101 9.49 6.47 3.20
CA ALA A 101 8.35 6.31 4.10
C ALA A 101 8.64 6.84 5.51
N ALA A 102 9.83 6.57 6.04
CA ALA A 102 10.25 7.11 7.34
C ALA A 102 10.38 8.65 7.32
N ALA A 103 10.96 9.21 6.25
CA ALA A 103 11.08 10.66 6.09
C ALA A 103 9.72 11.34 5.98
N ILE A 104 8.79 10.77 5.21
CA ILE A 104 7.41 11.26 5.08
C ILE A 104 6.70 11.22 6.43
N LEU A 105 6.85 10.14 7.21
CA LEU A 105 6.24 10.05 8.53
C LEU A 105 6.73 11.19 9.45
N THR A 106 8.03 11.44 9.49
CA THR A 106 8.59 12.56 10.26
C THR A 106 8.05 13.91 9.76
N GLN A 107 7.96 14.11 8.44
CA GLN A 107 7.41 15.35 7.88
C GLN A 107 5.94 15.55 8.26
N VAL A 108 5.11 14.50 8.19
CA VAL A 108 3.70 14.53 8.60
C VAL A 108 3.57 14.85 10.08
N GLN A 109 4.40 14.24 10.93
CA GLN A 109 4.42 14.51 12.37
C GLN A 109 4.82 15.95 12.68
N ASN A 110 5.83 16.50 11.99
CA ASN A 110 6.24 17.89 12.16
C ASN A 110 5.15 18.87 11.72
N VAL A 111 4.45 18.59 10.62
CA VAL A 111 3.31 19.42 10.18
C VAL A 111 2.18 19.33 11.21
N ALA A 112 1.84 18.14 11.70
CA ALA A 112 0.79 17.97 12.70
C ALA A 112 1.12 18.64 14.04
N ALA A 113 2.38 18.62 14.47
CA ALA A 113 2.83 19.27 15.71
C ALA A 113 3.03 20.79 15.57
N GLY A 114 3.27 21.28 14.35
CA GLY A 114 3.58 22.70 14.09
C GLY A 114 2.38 23.63 13.93
N ILE A 115 1.15 23.10 13.85
CA ILE A 115 -0.08 23.88 13.68
C ILE A 115 -1.20 23.35 14.59
N SER A 116 -1.09 23.64 15.88
CA SER A 116 -2.21 23.45 16.80
C SER A 116 -3.09 24.70 16.81
N PHE A 117 -4.34 24.54 16.35
CA PHE A 117 -5.40 25.55 16.43
C PHE A 117 -6.29 25.38 17.68
N SER A 118 -5.94 24.39 18.52
CA SER A 118 -6.58 24.09 19.78
C SER A 118 -5.62 23.43 20.75
N THR A 119 -5.77 23.74 22.04
CA THR A 119 -4.92 23.26 23.13
C THR A 119 -5.76 22.93 24.37
N LYS A 120 -5.17 22.24 25.35
CA LYS A 120 -5.82 21.96 26.64
C LYS A 120 -5.16 22.79 27.73
N SER A 121 -5.92 23.20 28.74
CA SER A 121 -5.39 23.89 29.91
C SER A 121 -5.98 23.36 31.21
N VAL A 122 -5.12 23.18 32.21
CA VAL A 122 -5.50 22.83 33.58
C VAL A 122 -5.54 24.04 34.53
N SER A 123 -5.38 25.26 34.01
CA SER A 123 -5.41 26.47 34.83
C SER A 123 -6.78 26.68 35.47
N SER A 124 -6.79 26.94 36.78
CA SER A 124 -8.01 27.24 37.52
C SER A 124 -8.49 28.65 37.19
N ASN A 125 -9.63 28.76 36.52
CA ASN A 125 -10.26 30.03 36.18
C ASN A 125 -11.75 29.97 36.53
N THR A 126 -12.27 31.08 37.06
CA THR A 126 -13.71 31.27 37.24
C THR A 126 -14.33 31.86 35.98
N ILE A 127 -15.45 31.29 35.51
CA ILE A 127 -16.29 31.82 34.43
C ILE A 127 -16.68 33.27 34.76
N GLY A 128 -16.21 34.20 33.93
CA GLY A 128 -16.44 35.63 34.11
C GLY A 128 -15.78 36.43 32.98
N THR A 129 -16.29 37.63 32.76
CA THR A 129 -15.75 38.59 31.79
C THR A 129 -14.47 39.24 32.30
N GLY A 130 -13.70 39.86 31.40
CA GLY A 130 -12.44 40.52 31.70
C GLY A 130 -11.22 39.65 31.38
N PRO A 131 -10.01 40.12 31.73
CA PRO A 131 -8.78 39.40 31.41
C PRO A 131 -8.69 38.08 32.18
N LYS A 132 -8.37 37.00 31.48
CA LYS A 132 -8.13 35.66 32.01
C LYS A 132 -6.85 35.09 31.40
N THR A 133 -6.12 34.30 32.18
CA THR A 133 -4.87 33.68 31.74
C THR A 133 -4.93 32.17 31.89
N TRP A 134 -4.41 31.46 30.90
CA TRP A 134 -4.28 30.02 30.90
C TRP A 134 -2.84 29.62 30.61
N THR A 135 -2.39 28.58 31.28
CA THR A 135 -1.17 27.86 30.92
C THR A 135 -1.54 26.84 29.85
N VAL A 136 -0.91 26.98 28.70
CA VAL A 136 -1.08 26.13 27.50
C VAL A 136 0.28 25.65 27.05
N ASP A 137 0.31 24.70 26.12
CA ASP A 137 1.58 24.24 25.54
C ASP A 137 2.26 25.37 24.74
N ALA A 138 3.57 25.25 24.55
CA ALA A 138 4.34 26.19 23.74
C ALA A 138 4.22 25.86 22.24
N GLY A 139 4.25 26.88 21.38
CA GLY A 139 4.21 26.70 19.92
C GLY A 139 2.81 26.64 19.31
N GLU A 140 1.79 27.06 20.06
CA GLU A 140 0.41 27.17 19.58
C GLU A 140 0.24 28.35 18.60
N SER A 141 -0.73 28.27 17.68
CA SER A 141 -0.96 29.32 16.66
C SER A 141 -1.76 30.53 17.17
N PHE A 142 -1.74 30.81 18.47
CA PHE A 142 -2.45 31.96 19.04
C PHE A 142 -1.70 33.26 18.76
N VAL A 143 -2.39 34.21 18.13
CA VAL A 143 -1.86 35.55 17.86
C VAL A 143 -2.76 36.59 18.54
N GLU A 144 -2.16 37.68 18.99
CA GLU A 144 -2.89 38.82 19.56
C GLU A 144 -3.94 39.34 18.56
N GLY A 145 -5.15 39.61 19.04
CA GLY A 145 -6.29 40.01 18.22
C GLY A 145 -7.13 38.85 17.66
N MET A 146 -6.68 37.59 17.75
CA MET A 146 -7.49 36.46 17.31
C MET A 146 -8.62 36.13 18.31
N PRO A 147 -9.85 35.86 17.85
CA PRO A 147 -10.92 35.36 18.70
C PRO A 147 -10.57 33.97 19.25
N ILE A 148 -10.85 33.75 20.53
CA ILE A 148 -10.59 32.52 21.26
C ILE A 148 -11.90 32.00 21.84
N TYR A 149 -12.13 30.70 21.69
CA TYR A 149 -13.20 29.95 22.30
C TYR A 149 -12.64 29.01 23.36
N VAL A 150 -13.10 29.15 24.59
CA VAL A 150 -12.66 28.34 25.74
C VAL A 150 -13.86 27.58 26.29
N VAL A 151 -13.80 26.26 26.33
CA VAL A 151 -14.90 25.41 26.78
C VAL A 151 -14.44 24.45 27.86
N ALA A 152 -15.31 24.14 28.82
CA ALA A 152 -15.02 23.14 29.84
C ALA A 152 -14.93 21.74 29.21
N HIS A 153 -13.86 21.01 29.50
CA HIS A 153 -13.67 19.67 28.95
C HIS A 153 -14.77 18.72 29.46
N GLY A 154 -15.55 18.17 28.53
CA GLY A 154 -16.67 17.26 28.83
C GLY A 154 -17.97 17.94 29.25
N ASP A 155 -18.02 19.28 29.30
CA ASP A 155 -19.26 20.03 29.57
C ASP A 155 -19.35 21.29 28.69
N PRO A 156 -19.94 21.19 27.49
CA PRO A 156 -20.02 22.30 26.54
C PRO A 156 -20.94 23.44 26.98
N THR A 157 -21.72 23.27 28.06
CA THR A 157 -22.60 24.31 28.58
C THR A 157 -21.84 25.41 29.32
N ARG A 158 -20.58 25.16 29.66
CA ARG A 158 -19.67 26.08 30.36
C ARG A 158 -18.57 26.55 29.43
N PHE A 159 -18.63 27.80 29.01
CA PHE A 159 -17.70 28.37 28.04
C PHE A 159 -17.42 29.87 28.27
N MET A 160 -16.32 30.34 27.69
CA MET A 160 -15.94 31.73 27.58
C MET A 160 -15.52 32.03 26.14
N VAL A 161 -15.89 33.19 25.63
CA VAL A 161 -15.42 33.69 24.33
C VAL A 161 -14.76 35.04 24.55
N GLY A 162 -13.61 35.23 23.92
CA GLY A 162 -12.85 36.46 24.06
C GLY A 162 -11.86 36.65 22.92
N VAL A 163 -10.99 37.64 23.07
CA VAL A 163 -9.93 37.94 22.10
C VAL A 163 -8.58 37.73 22.79
N CYS A 164 -7.65 37.07 22.12
CA CYS A 164 -6.28 36.92 22.60
C CYS A 164 -5.64 38.31 22.74
N THR A 165 -5.16 38.63 23.94
CA THR A 165 -4.43 39.87 24.25
C THR A 165 -2.93 39.63 24.42
N GLY A 166 -2.47 38.39 24.25
CA GLY A 166 -1.06 38.05 24.31
C GLY A 166 -0.84 36.55 24.48
N TYR A 167 0.15 36.02 23.77
CA TYR A 167 0.63 34.66 23.92
C TYR A 167 2.15 34.67 23.97
N ALA A 168 2.73 34.18 25.05
CA ALA A 168 4.17 34.17 25.26
C ALA A 168 4.61 32.88 25.97
N GLY A 169 5.44 32.08 25.30
CA GLY A 169 5.89 30.79 25.81
C GLY A 169 4.72 29.84 26.03
N THR A 170 4.28 29.72 27.28
CA THR A 170 3.18 28.85 27.72
C THR A 170 2.00 29.61 28.32
N ILE A 171 2.02 30.95 28.28
CA ILE A 171 0.96 31.79 28.88
C ILE A 171 0.12 32.40 27.77
N LEU A 172 -1.17 32.04 27.75
CA LEU A 172 -2.20 32.66 26.92
C LEU A 172 -3.03 33.61 27.76
N SER A 173 -3.13 34.87 27.33
CA SER A 173 -3.97 35.91 27.92
C SER A 173 -5.12 36.23 26.99
N VAL A 174 -6.36 36.20 27.49
CA VAL A 174 -7.56 36.47 26.71
C VAL A 174 -8.41 37.49 27.45
N ALA A 175 -8.87 38.52 26.73
CA ALA A 175 -9.93 39.39 27.18
C ALA A 175 -11.28 38.73 26.90
N VAL A 176 -11.91 38.16 27.93
CA VAL A 176 -13.20 37.47 27.83
C VAL A 176 -14.33 38.50 27.77
N THR A 177 -15.12 38.45 26.69
CA THR A 177 -16.23 39.36 26.42
C THR A 177 -17.60 38.69 26.52
N GLN A 178 -17.66 37.37 26.37
CA GLN A 178 -18.89 36.59 26.47
C GLN A 178 -18.65 35.34 27.33
N ILE A 179 -19.66 34.97 28.12
CA ILE A 179 -19.63 33.78 28.97
C ILE A 179 -20.94 32.98 28.83
N SER A 180 -20.89 31.70 29.18
CA SER A 180 -22.09 30.91 29.42
C SER A 180 -22.92 31.44 30.58
N SER A 181 -24.22 31.15 30.58
CA SER A 181 -25.10 31.41 31.74
C SER A 181 -24.78 30.51 32.95
N ALA A 182 -24.19 29.34 32.70
CA ALA A 182 -23.63 28.48 33.74
C ALA A 182 -22.29 29.06 34.23
N GLY A 183 -22.20 29.37 35.53
CA GLY A 183 -20.99 29.85 36.19
C GLY A 183 -20.13 28.72 36.78
N GLY A 184 -19.07 29.10 37.51
CA GLY A 184 -18.23 28.17 38.27
C GLY A 184 -16.73 28.36 38.05
N THR A 185 -15.93 27.74 38.90
CA THR A 185 -14.47 27.67 38.77
C THR A 185 -14.08 26.29 38.26
N LEU A 186 -13.30 26.27 37.17
CA LEU A 186 -12.91 25.06 36.47
C LEU A 186 -11.41 25.06 36.21
N SER A 187 -10.84 23.87 36.14
CA SER A 187 -9.41 23.62 35.89
C SER A 187 -9.22 22.57 34.78
N ASN A 188 -10.17 22.52 33.84
CA ASN A 188 -10.19 21.58 32.72
C ASN A 188 -10.78 22.28 31.50
N TRP A 189 -9.93 22.92 30.70
CA TRP A 189 -10.32 23.75 29.57
C TRP A 189 -9.82 23.15 28.26
N ASP A 190 -10.69 23.11 27.26
CA ASP A 190 -10.32 22.99 25.86
C ASP A 190 -10.40 24.39 25.24
N ILE A 191 -9.30 24.84 24.63
CA ILE A 191 -9.14 26.19 24.10
C ILE A 191 -8.90 26.08 22.59
N SER A 192 -9.60 26.85 21.78
CA SER A 192 -9.40 26.89 20.33
C SER A 192 -9.53 28.30 19.78
N ILE A 193 -9.04 28.51 18.56
CA ILE A 193 -9.35 29.72 17.80
C ILE A 193 -10.85 29.68 17.44
N GLY A 194 -11.56 30.74 17.81
CA GLY A 194 -13.02 30.86 17.64
C GLY A 194 -13.41 31.76 16.46
N GLY A 195 -14.71 32.01 16.31
CA GLY A 195 -15.21 33.13 15.53
C GLY A 195 -15.32 34.39 16.39
N VAL A 196 -15.34 35.57 15.77
CA VAL A 196 -15.69 36.80 16.49
C VAL A 196 -17.11 36.65 17.03
N PRO A 197 -17.34 36.86 18.34
CA PRO A 197 -18.69 36.80 18.89
C PRO A 197 -19.62 37.75 18.13
N GLY A 198 -20.83 37.30 17.81
CA GLY A 198 -21.84 38.15 17.18
C GLY A 198 -22.11 39.37 18.07
N VAL A 199 -22.23 40.55 17.46
CA VAL A 199 -22.63 41.76 18.18
C VAL A 199 -24.06 41.52 18.70
N PRO A 200 -24.35 41.78 19.99
CA PRO A 200 -25.72 41.74 20.49
C PRO A 200 -26.63 42.55 19.58
N GLY A 201 -27.78 41.99 19.19
CA GLY A 201 -28.71 42.66 18.29
C GLY A 201 -29.05 44.06 18.81
N ALA A 202 -28.92 45.07 17.95
CA ALA A 202 -29.32 46.42 18.30
C ALA A 202 -30.81 46.42 18.67
N GLY A 203 -31.14 46.90 19.87
CA GLY A 203 -32.52 47.16 20.26
C GLY A 203 -33.25 46.13 21.09
N PHE A 204 -32.53 45.38 21.93
CA PHE A 204 -33.12 44.75 23.10
C PHE A 204 -32.42 45.29 24.36
N PRO A 205 -33.14 45.95 25.29
CA PRO A 205 -32.54 46.39 26.54
C PRO A 205 -32.26 45.16 27.41
N SER A 206 -31.10 45.11 28.05
CA SER A 206 -30.76 44.04 29.00
C SER A 206 -31.78 43.99 30.14
N GLY A 207 -32.20 42.80 30.55
CA GLY A 207 -33.13 42.59 31.67
C GLY A 207 -34.59 42.36 31.25
N GLY A 208 -35.51 42.95 32.02
CA GLY A 208 -36.96 42.72 31.95
C GLY A 208 -37.46 41.84 33.10
N VAL A 209 -38.59 42.20 33.71
CA VAL A 209 -39.27 41.37 34.72
C VAL A 209 -40.60 40.84 34.19
N ALA A 210 -41.09 39.75 34.78
CA ALA A 210 -42.39 39.17 34.42
C ALA A 210 -43.50 40.24 34.52
N GLY A 211 -44.30 40.35 33.47
CA GLY A 211 -45.37 41.37 33.35
C GLY A 211 -44.96 42.64 32.61
N GLN A 212 -43.70 42.79 32.20
CA GLN A 212 -43.28 43.86 31.31
C GLN A 212 -43.40 43.46 29.84
N PHE A 213 -43.65 44.44 28.99
CA PHE A 213 -43.60 44.30 27.54
C PHE A 213 -42.49 45.17 26.95
N LEU A 214 -41.97 44.74 25.81
CA LEU A 214 -41.02 45.52 25.05
C LEU A 214 -41.79 46.50 24.15
N ARG A 215 -41.50 47.79 24.26
CA ARG A 215 -42.07 48.81 23.37
C ARG A 215 -40.99 49.66 22.72
N LYS A 216 -41.34 50.28 21.60
CA LYS A 216 -40.49 51.32 21.00
C LYS A 216 -40.50 52.54 21.93
N ARG A 217 -39.33 53.01 22.32
CA ARG A 217 -39.16 54.20 23.17
C ARG A 217 -39.31 55.49 22.36
N SER A 218 -38.89 55.48 21.11
CA SER A 218 -38.98 56.62 20.20
C SER A 218 -39.23 56.19 18.75
N GLY A 219 -39.22 57.12 17.79
CA GLY A 219 -39.29 56.80 16.36
C GLY A 219 -38.00 56.20 15.79
N VAL A 220 -36.88 56.23 16.54
CA VAL A 220 -35.56 55.78 16.09
C VAL A 220 -35.50 54.25 16.01
N ASP A 221 -34.83 53.73 14.97
CA ASP A 221 -34.66 52.28 14.82
C ASP A 221 -33.92 51.69 16.02
N PHE A 222 -34.39 50.51 16.46
CA PHE A 222 -33.82 49.76 17.57
C PHE A 222 -33.90 50.46 18.96
N ASP A 223 -34.56 51.62 19.08
CA ASP A 223 -34.75 52.27 20.38
C ASP A 223 -35.98 51.68 21.09
N THR A 224 -35.73 50.69 21.94
CA THR A 224 -36.76 49.99 22.71
C THR A 224 -36.52 50.13 24.21
N GLU A 225 -37.58 50.01 25.00
CA GLU A 225 -37.50 49.96 26.47
C GLU A 225 -38.46 48.91 27.05
N TRP A 226 -38.12 48.39 28.23
CA TRP A 226 -39.04 47.60 29.04
C TRP A 226 -40.07 48.53 29.70
N ALA A 227 -41.35 48.31 29.41
CA ALA A 227 -42.43 49.08 29.99
C ALA A 227 -43.39 48.17 30.77
N VAL A 228 -43.89 48.70 31.89
CA VAL A 228 -45.08 48.16 32.56
C VAL A 228 -46.33 48.68 31.85
N ASP A 229 -47.44 47.95 31.93
CA ASP A 229 -48.74 48.43 31.45
C ASP A 229 -49.50 49.07 32.62
N PRO A 230 -49.43 50.39 32.82
CA PRO A 230 -50.08 51.00 33.97
C PRO A 230 -51.61 51.05 33.85
N ALA A 231 -52.21 50.75 32.68
CA ALA A 231 -53.63 51.02 32.47
C ALA A 231 -54.37 50.20 31.39
N SER A 232 -53.83 49.06 30.93
CA SER A 232 -54.55 48.10 30.06
C SER A 232 -54.98 48.65 28.70
N TYR A 233 -54.32 49.70 28.21
CA TYR A 233 -54.71 50.38 26.96
C TYR A 233 -54.23 49.69 25.68
N LEU A 234 -53.39 48.65 25.78
CA LEU A 234 -52.71 48.09 24.61
C LEU A 234 -53.59 47.17 23.73
N PHE A 235 -54.76 46.72 24.21
CA PHE A 235 -55.62 45.76 23.50
C PHE A 235 -57.03 46.28 23.15
N LEU A 236 -57.30 47.58 23.31
CA LEU A 236 -58.57 48.17 22.88
C LEU A 236 -58.52 48.46 21.38
N TRP A 237 -58.90 47.49 20.55
CA TRP A 237 -59.10 47.71 19.11
C TRP A 237 -60.21 48.74 18.90
N GLN A 238 -59.83 49.96 18.52
CA GLN A 238 -60.74 50.99 18.06
C GLN A 238 -61.35 50.56 16.72
N GLN A 239 -62.59 50.09 16.75
CA GLN A 239 -63.40 49.82 15.57
C GLN A 239 -63.73 51.14 14.87
N GLN A 240 -62.91 51.56 13.89
CA GLN A 240 -63.25 52.61 12.93
C GLN A 240 -63.51 51.96 11.57
N GLY A 241 -64.79 51.95 11.18
CA GLY A 241 -65.26 51.40 9.92
C GLY A 241 -66.79 51.32 9.85
N ALA A 242 -67.44 52.48 9.83
CA ALA A 242 -68.69 52.74 9.12
C ALA A 242 -68.63 54.18 8.59
#